data_AF-A0A7C1RVS0-F1
#
_entry.id   AF-A0A7C1RVS0-F1
#
_cell.length_a   1.000
_cell.length_b   1.000
_cell.length_c   1.000
_cell.angle_alpha   90.00
_cell.angle_beta   90.00
_cell.angle_gamma   90.00
#
_symmetry.space_group_name_H-M   'P 1'
#
loop_
_entity.id
_entity.type
_entity.pdbx_description
1 polymer ?
#
loop_
_entity_poly.entity_id
_entity_poly.type
_entity_poly.pdbx_seq_one_letter_code
_entity_poly.pdbx_strand_id
1 'polypeptide(L)'
;MISVFDYVPKDFKLLAIICSILFITIIVNWAVKRAFFRASNLKKVDQTTLGFAQRLVSITIYTVGISAALTHIPELKIIGHSGLAGAGIMTIVAGLASQQILGNIVSGFMIIFFRPFRIGDKITISNIYTGIVEDINLRETVVRDFENNRVIIPNSQVSTQVIINANHTDSRVCKFIDVGIGYSSDVDKAMAIMIEEISQHPFNVDIRTAEQKESGSPIVIVRLTSLGDSSVSLRAWAWAENSGNGYVLQCDSLVNIKRRFEAAGIEIPFPQTTISFSDGASLNAITKQASETSAPQ
;
A
#
# COMPACT_ATOMS: atom_id res chain seq x y z
N MET A 1 -13.34 -63.24 25.25
CA MET A 1 -13.85 -62.12 26.07
C MET A 1 -14.90 -61.41 25.22
N ILE A 2 -16.16 -61.80 25.38
CA ILE A 2 -17.28 -61.26 24.60
C ILE A 2 -17.64 -59.92 25.24
N SER A 3 -17.54 -58.83 24.48
CA SER A 3 -17.84 -57.49 24.96
C SER A 3 -19.34 -57.41 25.28
N VAL A 4 -19.76 -56.69 26.33
CA VAL A 4 -21.18 -56.44 26.64
C VAL A 4 -21.93 -55.85 25.43
N PHE A 5 -21.20 -55.25 24.49
CA PHE A 5 -21.74 -54.80 23.21
C PHE A 5 -22.25 -55.94 22.32
N ASP A 6 -21.73 -57.17 22.38
CA ASP A 6 -22.14 -58.25 21.46
C ASP A 6 -23.55 -58.81 21.75
N TYR A 7 -24.13 -58.50 22.92
CA TYR A 7 -25.48 -58.94 23.31
C TYR A 7 -26.59 -57.94 22.92
N VAL A 8 -26.20 -56.77 22.41
CA VAL A 8 -27.14 -55.72 22.00
C VAL A 8 -27.59 -55.99 20.56
N PRO A 9 -28.91 -56.08 20.27
CA PRO A 9 -29.42 -56.23 18.91
C PRO A 9 -28.81 -55.18 18.00
N LYS A 10 -28.42 -55.58 16.77
CA LYS A 10 -27.78 -54.67 15.80
C LYS A 10 -28.62 -53.41 15.57
N ASP A 11 -29.94 -53.53 15.64
CA ASP A 11 -30.89 -52.43 15.50
C ASP A 11 -30.80 -51.41 16.65
N PHE A 12 -30.56 -51.85 17.88
CA PHE A 12 -30.40 -50.96 19.03
C PHE A 12 -29.09 -50.18 18.96
N LYS A 13 -28.00 -50.80 18.50
CA LYS A 13 -26.73 -50.09 18.25
C LYS A 13 -26.89 -49.02 17.16
N LEU A 14 -27.63 -49.35 16.10
CA LEU A 14 -27.89 -48.43 14.99
C LEU A 14 -28.69 -47.21 15.44
N LEU A 15 -29.76 -47.44 16.20
CA LEU A 15 -30.59 -46.39 16.78
C LEU A 15 -29.78 -45.51 17.73
N ALA A 16 -28.94 -46.10 18.59
CA ALA A 16 -28.07 -45.35 19.48
C ALA A 16 -27.11 -44.41 18.73
N ILE A 17 -26.51 -44.87 17.62
CA ILE A 17 -25.63 -44.06 16.78
C ILE A 17 -26.40 -42.91 16.14
N ILE A 18 -27.55 -43.17 15.51
CA ILE A 18 -28.36 -42.14 14.86
C ILE A 18 -28.83 -41.09 15.87
N CYS A 19 -29.34 -41.52 17.03
CA CYS A 19 -29.74 -40.63 18.11
C CYS A 19 -28.57 -39.78 18.61
N SER A 20 -27.37 -40.37 18.74
CA SER A 20 -26.18 -39.62 19.14
C SER A 20 -25.81 -38.52 18.13
N ILE A 21 -25.87 -38.80 16.82
CA ILE A 21 -25.56 -37.83 15.76
C ILE A 21 -26.58 -36.69 15.76
N LEU A 22 -27.87 -37.00 15.86
CA LEU A 22 -28.92 -35.98 15.91
C LEU A 22 -28.82 -35.15 17.19
N PHE A 23 -28.51 -35.78 18.32
CA PHE A 23 -28.28 -35.10 19.59
C PHE A 23 -27.10 -34.13 19.51
N ILE A 24 -25.97 -34.56 18.94
CA ILE A 24 -24.81 -33.69 18.68
C ILE A 24 -25.20 -32.54 17.75
N THR A 25 -25.95 -32.81 16.68
CA THR A 25 -26.41 -31.78 15.73
C THR A 25 -27.25 -30.71 16.42
N ILE A 26 -28.17 -31.11 17.31
CA ILE A 26 -29.00 -30.19 18.10
C ILE A 26 -28.12 -29.36 19.06
N ILE A 27 -27.16 -29.99 19.74
CA ILE A 27 -26.23 -29.29 20.65
C ILE A 27 -25.40 -28.25 19.90
N VAL A 28 -24.81 -28.63 18.76
CA VAL A 28 -24.00 -27.72 17.93
C VAL A 28 -24.85 -26.56 17.45
N ASN A 29 -26.05 -26.83 16.94
CA ASN A 29 -26.95 -25.76 16.51
C ASN A 29 -27.37 -24.86 17.67
N TRP A 30 -27.67 -25.43 18.84
CA TRP A 30 -27.98 -24.65 20.05
C TRP A 30 -26.81 -23.73 20.45
N ALA A 31 -25.58 -24.23 20.41
CA ALA A 31 -24.38 -23.44 20.69
C ALA A 31 -24.20 -22.30 19.66
N VAL A 32 -24.44 -22.56 18.38
CA VAL A 32 -24.41 -21.55 17.31
C VAL A 32 -25.46 -20.48 17.57
N LYS A 33 -26.73 -20.87 17.80
CA LYS A 33 -27.80 -19.91 18.11
C LYS A 33 -27.45 -19.05 19.33
N ARG A 34 -26.84 -19.65 20.36
CA ARG A 34 -26.38 -18.95 21.56
C ARG A 34 -25.26 -17.96 21.25
N ALA A 35 -24.32 -18.31 20.39
CA ALA A 35 -23.24 -17.42 19.97
C ALA A 35 -23.77 -16.22 19.16
N PHE A 36 -24.68 -16.46 18.22
CA PHE A 36 -25.34 -15.39 17.45
C PHE A 36 -26.14 -14.44 18.34
N PHE A 37 -26.88 -14.98 19.33
CA PHE A 37 -27.63 -14.15 20.30
C PHE A 37 -26.72 -13.31 21.20
N ARG A 38 -25.54 -13.82 21.57
CA ARG A 38 -24.53 -13.02 22.28
C ARG A 38 -23.98 -11.92 21.39
N ALA A 39 -23.69 -12.23 20.13
CA ALA A 39 -23.18 -11.26 19.17
C ALA A 39 -24.17 -10.13 18.87
N SER A 40 -25.48 -10.44 18.76
CA SER A 40 -26.52 -9.43 18.54
C SER A 40 -26.68 -8.47 19.71
N ASN A 41 -26.45 -8.91 20.95
CA ASN A 41 -26.56 -8.05 22.13
C ASN A 41 -25.32 -7.17 22.35
N LEU A 42 -24.18 -7.51 21.74
CA LEU A 42 -22.90 -6.82 21.93
C LEU A 42 -22.59 -5.79 20.84
N LYS A 43 -23.23 -5.85 19.67
CA LYS A 43 -22.95 -4.93 18.55
C LYS A 43 -24.23 -4.34 17.95
N LYS A 44 -24.16 -3.08 17.48
CA LYS A 44 -25.16 -2.42 16.61
C LYS A 44 -25.17 -3.00 15.19
N VAL A 45 -25.18 -4.33 15.06
CA VAL A 45 -25.31 -5.00 13.76
C VAL A 45 -26.80 -5.12 13.45
N ASP A 46 -27.17 -4.93 12.19
CA ASP A 46 -28.54 -5.12 11.73
C ASP A 46 -29.03 -6.53 12.11
N GLN A 47 -30.10 -6.58 12.91
CA GLN A 47 -30.70 -7.82 13.39
C GLN A 47 -31.16 -8.70 12.22
N THR A 48 -31.48 -8.08 11.08
CA THR A 48 -31.89 -8.77 9.86
C THR A 48 -30.76 -9.59 9.26
N THR A 49 -29.55 -9.01 9.12
CA THR A 49 -28.38 -9.70 8.58
C THR A 49 -27.91 -10.83 9.49
N LEU A 50 -27.91 -10.59 10.80
CA LEU A 50 -27.56 -11.61 11.80
C LEU A 50 -28.56 -12.78 11.80
N GLY A 51 -29.86 -12.48 11.74
CA GLY A 51 -30.91 -13.50 11.68
C GLY A 51 -30.83 -14.34 10.41
N PHE A 52 -30.54 -13.72 9.26
CA PHE A 52 -30.32 -14.43 8.00
C PHE A 52 -29.12 -15.38 8.07
N ALA A 53 -27.97 -14.88 8.53
CA ALA A 53 -26.75 -15.68 8.68
C ALA A 53 -26.94 -16.86 9.65
N GLN A 54 -27.59 -16.62 10.79
CA GLN A 54 -27.91 -17.68 11.76
C GLN A 54 -28.77 -18.78 11.14
N ARG A 55 -29.81 -18.40 10.37
CA ARG A 55 -30.69 -19.37 9.70
C ARG A 55 -29.93 -20.17 8.66
N LEU A 56 -29.10 -19.52 7.84
CA LEU A 56 -28.28 -20.18 6.84
C LEU A 56 -27.35 -21.22 7.47
N VAL A 57 -26.61 -20.85 8.53
CA VAL A 57 -25.73 -21.77 9.26
C VAL A 57 -26.52 -22.91 9.90
N SER A 58 -27.69 -22.62 10.48
CA SER A 58 -28.56 -23.64 11.09
C SER A 58 -29.04 -24.66 10.05
N ILE A 59 -29.43 -24.20 8.85
CA ILE A 59 -29.84 -25.06 7.75
C ILE A 59 -28.68 -25.96 7.33
N THR A 60 -27.48 -25.41 7.16
CA THR A 60 -26.29 -26.21 6.81
C THR A 60 -26.00 -27.29 7.86
N ILE A 61 -26.05 -26.95 9.16
CA ILE A 61 -25.83 -27.90 10.26
C ILE A 61 -26.83 -29.04 10.21
N TYR A 62 -28.13 -28.74 10.04
CA TYR A 62 -29.15 -29.77 9.95
C TYR A 62 -29.03 -30.63 8.70
N THR A 63 -28.74 -30.03 7.54
CA THR A 63 -28.50 -30.78 6.31
C THR A 63 -27.35 -31.77 6.49
N VAL A 64 -26.21 -31.33 7.02
CA VAL A 64 -25.05 -32.21 7.26
C VAL A 64 -25.36 -33.27 8.32
N GLY A 65 -25.98 -32.89 9.44
CA GLY A 65 -26.32 -33.82 10.52
C GLY A 65 -27.33 -34.89 10.10
N ILE A 66 -28.35 -34.52 9.32
CA ILE A 66 -29.33 -35.46 8.75
C ILE A 66 -28.64 -36.37 7.73
N SER A 67 -27.86 -35.82 6.79
CA SER A 67 -27.13 -36.64 5.81
C SER A 67 -26.18 -37.63 6.50
N ALA A 68 -25.50 -37.22 7.58
CA ALA A 68 -24.66 -38.10 8.38
C ALA A 68 -25.45 -39.22 9.05
N ALA A 69 -26.60 -38.92 9.67
CA ALA A 69 -27.49 -39.92 10.25
C ALA A 69 -27.98 -40.94 9.21
N LEU A 70 -28.32 -40.49 8.01
CA LEU A 70 -28.79 -41.35 6.91
C LEU A 70 -27.73 -42.35 6.42
N THR A 71 -26.43 -42.07 6.58
CA THR A 71 -25.36 -43.02 6.20
C THR A 71 -25.39 -44.33 6.97
N HIS A 72 -26.00 -44.31 8.16
CA HIS A 72 -26.12 -45.48 9.03
C HIS A 72 -27.34 -46.33 8.70
N ILE A 73 -28.35 -45.79 8.00
CA ILE A 73 -29.53 -46.55 7.59
C ILE A 73 -29.21 -47.29 6.28
N PRO A 74 -29.23 -48.63 6.23
CA PRO A 74 -28.80 -49.39 5.05
C PRO A 74 -29.49 -48.97 3.75
N GLU A 75 -30.80 -48.74 3.80
CA GLU A 75 -31.63 -48.36 2.65
C GLU A 75 -31.36 -46.92 2.17
N LEU A 76 -30.96 -46.03 3.08
CA LEU A 76 -30.76 -44.60 2.80
C LEU A 76 -29.27 -44.21 2.75
N LYS A 77 -28.37 -45.19 2.88
CA LYS A 77 -26.92 -44.98 2.95
C LYS A 77 -26.38 -44.24 1.73
N ILE A 78 -26.85 -44.60 0.53
CA ILE A 78 -26.47 -43.94 -0.72
C ILE A 78 -26.88 -42.47 -0.69
N ILE A 79 -28.12 -42.17 -0.26
CA ILE A 79 -28.64 -40.81 -0.16
C ILE A 79 -27.84 -39.99 0.87
N GLY A 80 -27.51 -40.59 2.02
CA GLY A 80 -26.68 -39.96 3.05
C GLY A 80 -25.28 -39.60 2.51
N HIS A 81 -24.61 -40.53 1.83
CA HIS A 81 -23.30 -40.28 1.23
C HIS A 81 -23.37 -39.24 0.10
N SER A 82 -24.39 -39.29 -0.76
CA SER A 82 -24.61 -38.28 -1.81
C SER A 82 -24.86 -36.89 -1.22
N GLY A 83 -25.62 -36.79 -0.13
CA GLY A 83 -25.85 -35.53 0.59
C GLY A 83 -24.56 -34.94 1.17
N LEU A 84 -23.73 -35.78 1.80
CA LEU A 84 -22.42 -35.35 2.31
C LEU A 84 -21.45 -34.98 1.18
N ALA A 85 -21.44 -35.73 0.08
CA ALA A 85 -20.63 -35.41 -1.10
C ALA A 85 -21.04 -34.06 -1.71
N GLY A 86 -22.34 -33.82 -1.86
CA GLY A 86 -22.88 -32.53 -2.31
C GLY A 86 -22.54 -31.38 -1.37
N ALA A 87 -22.64 -31.59 -0.05
CA ALA A 87 -22.21 -30.61 0.95
C ALA A 87 -20.71 -30.31 0.87
N GLY A 88 -19.87 -31.32 0.61
CA GLY A 88 -18.44 -31.15 0.38
C GLY A 88 -18.14 -30.27 -0.83
N ILE A 89 -18.78 -30.55 -1.97
CA ILE A 89 -18.63 -29.73 -3.19
C ILE A 89 -19.10 -28.29 -2.94
N MET A 90 -20.27 -28.11 -2.30
CA MET A 90 -20.77 -26.77 -1.95
C MET A 90 -19.80 -26.02 -1.04
N THR A 91 -19.14 -26.71 -0.10
CA THR A 91 -18.15 -26.10 0.80
C THR A 91 -16.94 -25.59 0.02
N ILE A 92 -16.44 -26.36 -0.96
CA ILE A 92 -15.32 -25.94 -1.83
C ILE A 92 -15.72 -24.70 -2.63
N VAL A 93 -16.89 -24.73 -3.29
CA VAL A 93 -17.37 -23.60 -4.10
C VAL A 93 -17.56 -22.34 -3.24
N ALA A 94 -18.18 -22.48 -2.06
CA ALA A 94 -18.37 -21.37 -1.13
C ALA A 94 -17.03 -20.83 -0.61
N GLY A 95 -16.05 -21.70 -0.36
CA GLY A 95 -14.70 -21.33 0.05
C GLY A 95 -13.96 -20.55 -1.03
N LEU A 96 -14.00 -21.01 -2.28
CA LEU A 96 -13.44 -20.31 -3.43
C LEU A 96 -14.12 -18.95 -3.64
N ALA A 97 -15.45 -18.88 -3.55
CA ALA A 97 -16.19 -17.63 -3.65
C ALA A 97 -15.83 -16.64 -2.53
N SER A 98 -15.47 -17.15 -1.34
CA SER A 98 -15.12 -16.34 -0.16
C SER A 98 -13.62 -16.02 -0.06
N GLN A 99 -12.79 -16.49 -1.00
CA GLN A 99 -11.33 -16.41 -0.92
C GLN A 99 -10.84 -14.97 -0.75
N GLN A 100 -11.45 -14.01 -1.47
CA GLN A 100 -11.06 -12.60 -1.40
C GLN A 100 -11.33 -11.97 -0.02
N ILE A 101 -12.45 -12.32 0.60
CA ILE A 101 -12.82 -11.80 1.93
C ILE A 101 -11.88 -12.37 2.99
N LEU A 102 -11.65 -13.68 2.95
CA LEU A 102 -10.73 -14.35 3.87
C LEU A 102 -9.30 -13.84 3.70
N GLY A 103 -8.86 -13.64 2.46
CA GLY A 103 -7.55 -13.06 2.14
C GLY A 103 -7.37 -11.69 2.79
N ASN A 104 -8.35 -10.80 2.69
CA ASN A 104 -8.30 -9.49 3.35
C ASN A 104 -8.21 -9.58 4.88
N ILE A 105 -8.94 -10.50 5.50
CA ILE A 105 -8.92 -10.70 6.96
C ILE A 105 -7.54 -11.20 7.41
N VAL A 106 -6.99 -12.22 6.73
CA VAL A 106 -5.66 -12.76 7.04
C VAL A 106 -4.59 -11.71 6.82
N SER A 107 -4.64 -10.98 5.71
CA SER A 107 -3.74 -9.86 5.44
C SER A 107 -3.83 -8.76 6.49
N GLY A 108 -5.03 -8.39 6.92
CA GLY A 108 -5.22 -7.42 8.01
C GLY A 108 -4.58 -7.88 9.31
N PHE A 109 -4.79 -9.14 9.68
CA PHE A 109 -4.12 -9.73 10.84
C PHE A 109 -2.59 -9.67 10.70
N MET A 110 -2.03 -10.02 9.54
CA MET A 110 -0.58 -9.98 9.30
C MET A 110 -0.02 -8.56 9.38
N ILE A 111 -0.72 -7.56 8.84
CA ILE A 111 -0.33 -6.14 8.95
C ILE A 111 -0.30 -5.72 10.43
N ILE A 112 -1.31 -6.08 11.21
CA ILE A 112 -1.38 -5.73 12.64
C ILE A 112 -0.29 -6.45 13.45
N PHE A 113 0.00 -7.71 13.11
CA PHE A 113 0.96 -8.55 13.81
C PHE A 113 2.42 -8.15 13.52
N PHE A 114 2.79 -8.04 12.23
CA PHE A 114 4.16 -7.71 11.82
C PHE A 114 4.44 -6.21 11.75
N ARG A 115 3.41 -5.37 11.65
CA ARG A 115 3.50 -3.90 11.62
C ARG A 115 4.54 -3.36 10.63
N PRO A 116 4.46 -3.72 9.32
CA PRO A 116 5.33 -3.13 8.29
C PRO A 116 5.17 -1.61 8.18
N PHE A 117 4.03 -1.10 8.65
CA PHE A 117 3.75 0.31 8.85
C PHE A 117 2.77 0.47 10.02
N ARG A 118 2.65 1.68 10.54
CA ARG A 118 1.80 2.04 11.67
C ARG A 118 0.85 3.18 11.30
N ILE A 119 -0.20 3.35 12.10
CA ILE A 119 -1.07 4.53 12.02
C ILE A 119 -0.20 5.77 12.27
N GLY A 120 -0.31 6.77 11.41
CA GLY A 120 0.52 7.98 11.39
C GLY A 120 1.75 7.91 10.47
N ASP A 121 2.13 6.72 9.98
CA ASP A 121 3.23 6.61 9.03
C ASP A 121 2.81 7.19 7.67
N LYS A 122 3.73 7.92 7.01
CA LYS A 122 3.57 8.25 5.60
C LYS A 122 4.03 7.08 4.76
N ILE A 123 3.11 6.52 3.98
CA ILE A 123 3.38 5.40 3.09
C ILE A 123 3.05 5.77 1.65
N THR A 124 3.81 5.18 0.73
CA THR A 124 3.49 5.13 -0.69
C THR A 124 3.27 3.68 -1.08
N ILE A 125 2.10 3.38 -1.64
CA ILE A 125 1.69 2.04 -2.08
C ILE A 125 1.69 2.04 -3.61
N SER A 126 2.44 1.11 -4.21
CA SER A 126 2.54 0.91 -5.67
C SER A 126 2.90 2.18 -6.46
N ASN A 127 3.56 3.17 -5.85
CA ASN A 127 3.86 4.49 -6.43
C ASN A 127 2.64 5.29 -6.92
N ILE A 128 1.43 4.89 -6.55
CA ILE A 128 0.18 5.53 -6.99
C ILE A 128 -0.46 6.25 -5.81
N TYR A 129 -0.63 5.55 -4.69
CA TYR A 129 -1.30 6.09 -3.52
C TYR A 129 -0.25 6.51 -2.50
N THR A 130 -0.17 7.80 -2.20
CA THR A 130 0.71 8.33 -1.14
C THR A 130 -0.10 9.12 -0.13
N GLY A 131 0.11 8.83 1.15
CA GLY A 131 -0.55 9.55 2.22
C GLY A 131 -0.14 9.06 3.60
N ILE A 132 -0.88 9.50 4.61
CA ILE A 132 -0.68 9.13 6.01
C ILE A 132 -1.69 8.04 6.37
N VAL A 133 -1.22 6.96 6.99
CA VAL A 133 -2.11 5.88 7.46
C VAL A 133 -3.00 6.42 8.58
N GLU A 134 -4.31 6.43 8.35
CA GLU A 134 -5.30 6.90 9.32
C GLU A 134 -5.81 5.74 10.19
N ASP A 135 -6.07 4.59 9.58
CA ASP A 135 -6.66 3.45 10.28
C ASP A 135 -6.31 2.11 9.60
N ILE A 136 -6.24 1.05 10.40
CA ILE A 136 -5.99 -0.32 9.95
C ILE A 136 -7.13 -1.20 10.47
N ASN A 137 -8.13 -1.42 9.61
CA ASN A 137 -9.29 -2.27 9.90
C ASN A 137 -8.99 -3.72 9.52
N LEU A 138 -9.88 -4.64 9.93
CA LEU A 138 -9.71 -6.07 9.69
C LEU A 138 -9.61 -6.41 8.18
N ARG A 139 -10.37 -5.72 7.33
CA ARG A 139 -10.41 -6.00 5.88
C ARG A 139 -9.68 -4.97 5.01
N GLU A 140 -9.45 -3.77 5.53
CA GLU A 140 -8.99 -2.63 4.75
C GLU A 140 -8.09 -1.70 5.57
N THR A 141 -7.17 -1.05 4.88
CA THR A 141 -6.32 0.02 5.41
C THR A 141 -6.81 1.34 4.84
N VAL A 142 -6.93 2.35 5.68
CA VAL A 142 -7.36 3.70 5.30
C VAL A 142 -6.15 4.62 5.30
N VAL A 143 -5.89 5.24 4.16
CA VAL A 143 -4.82 6.22 3.97
C VAL A 143 -5.45 7.56 3.62
N ARG A 144 -5.05 8.62 4.33
CA ARG A 144 -5.42 10.00 4.00
C ARG A 144 -4.37 10.59 3.09
N ASP A 145 -4.74 10.92 1.85
CA ASP A 145 -3.82 11.57 0.92
C ASP A 145 -3.62 13.07 1.27
N PHE A 146 -2.75 13.75 0.53
CA PHE A 146 -2.47 15.18 0.76
C PHE A 146 -3.57 16.12 0.26
N GLU A 147 -4.53 15.60 -0.52
CA GLU A 147 -5.75 16.31 -0.93
C GLU A 147 -6.90 16.08 0.06
N ASN A 148 -6.62 15.41 1.19
CA ASN A 148 -7.56 15.10 2.27
C ASN A 148 -8.63 14.06 1.92
N ASN A 149 -8.46 13.28 0.86
CA ASN A 149 -9.30 12.14 0.54
C ASN A 149 -8.94 10.93 1.41
N ARG A 150 -9.96 10.12 1.75
CA ARG A 150 -9.76 8.82 2.42
C ARG A 150 -9.70 7.71 1.39
N VAL A 151 -8.50 7.22 1.11
CA VAL A 151 -8.25 6.10 0.22
C VAL A 151 -8.41 4.81 1.00
N ILE A 152 -9.43 4.01 0.66
CA ILE A 152 -9.76 2.75 1.33
C ILE A 152 -9.21 1.61 0.48
N ILE A 153 -8.23 0.88 1.02
CA ILE A 153 -7.49 -0.15 0.27
C ILE A 153 -7.71 -1.51 0.94
N PRO A 154 -8.17 -2.54 0.21
CA PRO A 154 -8.27 -3.90 0.73
C PRO A 154 -6.90 -4.39 1.23
N ASN A 155 -6.86 -4.98 2.42
CA ASN A 155 -5.60 -5.42 3.05
C ASN A 155 -4.84 -6.45 2.21
N SER A 156 -5.57 -7.29 1.45
CA SER A 156 -4.94 -8.24 0.53
C SER A 156 -4.13 -7.53 -0.55
N GLN A 157 -4.63 -6.40 -1.07
CA GLN A 157 -3.89 -5.61 -2.05
C GLN A 157 -2.68 -4.95 -1.43
N VAL A 158 -2.82 -4.33 -0.25
CA VAL A 158 -1.71 -3.71 0.49
C VAL A 158 -0.58 -4.72 0.73
N SER A 159 -0.93 -5.93 1.19
CA SER A 159 0.07 -6.96 1.53
C SER A 159 0.83 -7.53 0.33
N THR A 160 0.24 -7.44 -0.87
CA THR A 160 0.86 -7.93 -2.11
C THR A 160 1.66 -6.88 -2.86
N GLN A 161 1.52 -5.61 -2.48
CA GLN A 161 2.13 -4.48 -3.17
C GLN A 161 3.42 -4.04 -2.48
N VAL A 162 4.29 -3.36 -3.23
CA VAL A 162 5.48 -2.71 -2.68
C VAL A 162 5.02 -1.49 -1.87
N ILE A 163 5.45 -1.45 -0.62
CA ILE A 163 5.17 -0.36 0.32
C ILE A 163 6.47 0.38 0.61
N ILE A 164 6.50 1.67 0.33
CA ILE A 164 7.58 2.56 0.74
C ILE A 164 7.10 3.29 1.99
N ASN A 165 7.72 2.99 3.14
CA ASN A 165 7.41 3.67 4.40
C ASN A 165 8.50 4.71 4.70
N ALA A 166 8.10 5.98 4.73
CA ALA A 166 9.02 7.10 4.96
C ALA A 166 9.34 7.34 6.44
N ASN A 167 8.68 6.64 7.38
CA ASN A 167 8.69 6.94 8.81
C ASN A 167 8.95 5.71 9.71
N HIS A 168 9.33 4.55 9.15
CA HIS A 168 9.26 3.29 9.90
C HIS A 168 10.19 3.21 11.13
N THR A 169 11.49 3.44 10.92
CA THR A 169 12.53 3.34 11.97
C THR A 169 13.20 4.68 12.20
N ASP A 170 13.43 5.39 11.10
CA ASP A 170 14.00 6.74 11.08
C ASP A 170 13.01 7.61 10.31
N SER A 171 12.58 8.71 10.91
CA SER A 171 11.71 9.67 10.23
C SER A 171 12.50 10.54 9.26
N ARG A 172 13.83 10.58 9.38
CA ARG A 172 14.67 11.42 8.53
C ARG A 172 14.56 11.00 7.09
N VAL A 173 14.34 11.97 6.22
CA VAL A 173 14.22 11.75 4.77
C VAL A 173 15.31 12.51 4.04
N CYS A 174 15.82 11.90 2.96
CA CYS A 174 16.68 12.58 2.00
C CYS A 174 15.82 13.04 0.82
N LYS A 175 15.88 14.34 0.52
CA LYS A 175 15.28 14.94 -0.67
C LYS A 175 16.39 15.25 -1.66
N PHE A 176 16.24 14.73 -2.87
CA PHE A 176 17.12 15.07 -3.98
C PHE A 176 16.62 16.38 -4.58
N ILE A 177 17.53 17.37 -4.62
CA ILE A 177 17.27 18.67 -5.22
C ILE A 177 18.11 18.73 -6.49
N ASP A 178 17.44 18.67 -7.63
CA ASP A 178 18.05 18.63 -8.95
C ASP A 178 17.94 19.98 -9.62
N VAL A 179 19.06 20.54 -10.05
CA VAL A 179 19.13 21.83 -10.76
C VAL A 179 20.07 21.70 -11.96
N GLY A 180 19.59 22.10 -13.13
CA GLY A 180 20.39 22.18 -14.35
C GLY A 180 21.04 23.55 -14.51
N ILE A 181 22.34 23.57 -14.83
CA ILE A 181 23.09 24.79 -15.15
C ILE A 181 23.60 24.76 -16.60
N GLY A 182 23.90 25.92 -17.17
CA GLY A 182 24.45 26.04 -18.52
C GLY A 182 25.84 25.42 -18.62
N TYR A 183 26.20 24.88 -19.78
CA TYR A 183 27.54 24.28 -20.00
C TYR A 183 28.70 25.29 -19.84
N SER A 184 28.42 26.57 -20.02
CA SER A 184 29.35 27.68 -19.82
C SER A 184 29.44 28.15 -18.36
N SER A 185 28.54 27.68 -17.48
CA SER A 185 28.50 28.10 -16.09
C SER A 185 29.57 27.41 -15.25
N ASP A 186 30.06 28.10 -14.22
CA ASP A 186 31.02 27.55 -13.27
C ASP A 186 30.33 26.53 -12.33
N VAL A 187 30.70 25.26 -12.54
CA VAL A 187 30.15 24.12 -11.80
C VAL A 187 30.51 24.19 -10.32
N ASP A 188 31.76 24.52 -9.98
CA ASP A 188 32.24 24.55 -8.60
C ASP A 188 31.56 25.66 -7.82
N LYS A 189 31.39 26.84 -8.45
CA LYS A 189 30.64 27.96 -7.88
C LYS A 189 29.16 27.61 -7.66
N ALA A 190 28.52 26.95 -8.61
CA ALA A 190 27.13 26.51 -8.48
C ALA A 190 26.95 25.50 -7.33
N MET A 191 27.85 24.52 -7.25
CA MET A 191 27.86 23.54 -6.16
C MET A 191 28.06 24.21 -4.80
N ALA A 192 28.98 25.17 -4.69
CA ALA A 192 29.22 25.90 -3.43
C ALA A 192 27.98 26.66 -2.95
N ILE A 193 27.26 27.33 -3.86
CA ILE A 193 26.02 28.04 -3.54
C ILE A 193 24.95 27.04 -3.06
N MET A 194 24.75 25.92 -3.77
CA MET A 194 23.78 24.91 -3.34
C MET A 194 24.09 24.35 -1.96
N ILE A 195 25.37 24.10 -1.66
CA ILE A 195 25.82 23.65 -0.33
C ILE A 195 25.44 24.71 0.71
N GLU A 196 25.83 25.97 0.50
CA GLU A 196 25.58 27.06 1.45
C GLU A 196 24.08 27.22 1.76
N GLU A 197 23.24 27.34 0.72
CA GLU A 197 21.80 27.60 0.87
C GLU A 197 21.08 26.47 1.62
N ILE A 198 21.36 25.21 1.24
CA ILE A 198 20.71 24.05 1.88
C ILE A 198 21.23 23.87 3.30
N SER A 199 22.52 24.14 3.55
CA SER A 199 23.13 24.01 4.88
C SER A 199 22.55 24.99 5.89
N GLN A 200 22.20 26.20 5.45
CA GLN A 200 21.63 27.25 6.30
C GLN A 200 20.12 27.08 6.54
N HIS A 201 19.45 26.19 5.81
CA HIS A 201 18.01 26.03 5.91
C HIS A 201 17.58 25.44 7.27
N PRO A 202 16.57 25.99 7.97
CA PRO A 202 16.16 25.56 9.32
C PRO A 202 15.81 24.08 9.46
N PHE A 203 15.26 23.48 8.40
CA PHE A 203 14.87 22.07 8.37
C PHE A 203 15.95 21.10 7.89
N ASN A 204 17.15 21.59 7.55
CA ASN A 204 18.26 20.72 7.17
C ASN A 204 18.87 20.06 8.41
N VAL A 205 19.08 18.75 8.36
CA VAL A 205 19.60 17.95 9.47
C VAL A 205 20.99 17.43 9.12
N ASP A 206 21.96 17.66 10.02
CA ASP A 206 23.30 17.11 9.90
C ASP A 206 23.32 15.62 10.25
N ILE A 207 23.45 14.77 9.23
CA ILE A 207 23.53 13.31 9.39
C ILE A 207 24.98 12.79 9.42
N ARG A 208 25.99 13.67 9.41
CA ARG A 208 27.39 13.24 9.36
C ARG A 208 27.81 12.48 10.61
N THR A 209 28.60 11.42 10.42
CA THR A 209 29.29 10.72 11.51
C THR A 209 30.38 11.60 12.13
N ALA A 210 30.86 11.25 13.32
CA ALA A 210 31.95 11.98 13.98
C ALA A 210 33.21 12.07 13.08
N GLU A 211 33.58 10.96 12.43
CA GLU A 211 34.69 10.88 11.47
C GLU A 211 34.50 11.80 10.25
N GLN A 212 33.26 11.92 9.77
CA GLN A 212 32.93 12.82 8.65
C GLN A 212 33.05 14.29 9.05
N LYS A 213 32.75 14.63 10.31
CA LYS A 213 32.94 15.99 10.84
C LYS A 213 34.42 16.32 10.98
N GLU A 214 35.22 15.37 11.48
CA GLU A 214 36.68 15.54 11.65
C GLU A 214 37.42 15.66 10.31
N SER A 215 37.00 14.89 9.30
CA SER A 215 37.54 14.98 7.94
C SER A 215 37.11 16.21 7.14
N GLY A 216 36.28 17.10 7.73
CA GLY A 216 35.79 18.30 7.08
C GLY A 216 34.79 18.03 5.94
N SER A 217 34.13 16.87 5.92
CA SER A 217 33.13 16.55 4.90
C SER A 217 31.97 17.55 4.95
N PRO A 218 31.46 18.04 3.80
CA PRO A 218 30.39 19.03 3.79
C PRO A 218 29.10 18.43 4.37
N ILE A 219 28.32 19.26 5.08
CA ILE A 219 27.03 18.87 5.67
C ILE A 219 26.01 18.47 4.59
N VAL A 220 26.06 19.15 3.44
CA VAL A 220 25.26 18.83 2.25
C VAL A 220 26.22 18.34 1.17
N ILE A 221 25.93 17.18 0.61
CA ILE A 221 26.71 16.66 -0.50
C ILE A 221 26.01 17.08 -1.80
N VAL A 222 26.76 17.73 -2.69
CA VAL A 222 26.30 18.11 -4.03
C VAL A 222 27.23 17.46 -5.05
N ARG A 223 26.67 16.89 -6.12
CA ARG A 223 27.42 16.25 -7.19
C ARG A 223 26.82 16.58 -8.55
N LEU A 224 27.68 16.65 -9.56
CA LEU A 224 27.27 16.59 -10.96
C LEU A 224 26.82 15.16 -11.27
N THR A 225 25.57 14.98 -11.68
CA THR A 225 24.97 13.67 -11.92
C THR A 225 24.87 13.30 -13.39
N SER A 226 24.73 14.28 -14.27
CA SER A 226 24.60 14.04 -15.71
C SER A 226 24.97 15.27 -16.54
N LEU A 227 25.50 15.01 -17.73
CA LEU A 227 25.65 15.98 -18.81
C LEU A 227 24.49 15.74 -19.78
N GLY A 228 23.44 16.56 -19.72
CA GLY A 228 22.23 16.42 -20.53
C GLY A 228 22.26 17.24 -21.81
N ASP A 229 21.21 17.13 -22.63
CA ASP A 229 21.17 17.71 -23.97
C ASP A 229 21.32 19.25 -24.00
N SER A 230 20.86 19.94 -22.96
CA SER A 230 20.92 21.41 -22.88
C SER A 230 21.44 21.94 -21.53
N SER A 231 21.76 21.06 -20.57
CA SER A 231 22.22 21.48 -19.24
C SER A 231 23.11 20.44 -18.57
N VAL A 232 23.93 20.90 -17.64
CA VAL A 232 24.69 20.09 -16.70
C VAL A 232 23.86 19.94 -15.42
N SER A 233 23.47 18.72 -15.07
CA SER A 233 22.61 18.47 -13.90
C SER A 233 23.43 18.31 -12.63
N LEU A 234 23.11 19.12 -11.63
CA LEU A 234 23.61 19.02 -10.27
C LEU A 234 22.53 18.44 -9.37
N ARG A 235 22.90 17.54 -8.47
CA ARG A 235 22.03 16.98 -7.43
C ARG A 235 22.59 17.27 -6.06
N ALA A 236 21.77 17.87 -5.21
CA ALA A 236 22.05 17.99 -3.79
C ALA A 236 21.24 16.98 -2.97
N TRP A 237 21.89 16.44 -1.93
CA TRP A 237 21.28 15.55 -0.94
C TRP A 237 20.91 16.33 0.32
N ALA A 238 19.64 16.75 0.39
CA ALA A 238 19.12 17.53 1.51
C ALA A 238 18.39 16.62 2.51
N TRP A 239 18.87 16.55 3.74
CA TRP A 239 18.27 15.70 4.77
C TRP A 239 17.38 16.52 5.68
N ALA A 240 16.18 16.01 5.98
CA ALA A 240 15.24 16.64 6.89
C ALA A 240 14.73 15.66 7.93
N GLU A 241 14.23 16.16 9.06
CA GLU A 241 13.75 15.36 10.19
C GLU A 241 12.55 14.46 9.85
N ASN A 242 11.67 14.92 8.95
CA ASN A 242 10.48 14.19 8.53
C ASN A 242 10.08 14.56 7.09
N SER A 243 9.17 13.79 6.50
CA SER A 243 8.74 13.96 5.11
C SER A 243 8.08 15.32 4.81
N GLY A 244 7.38 15.91 5.78
CA GLY A 244 6.73 17.22 5.64
C GLY A 244 7.77 18.35 5.58
N ASN A 245 8.64 18.41 6.58
CA ASN A 245 9.75 19.37 6.63
C ASN A 245 10.69 19.22 5.43
N GLY A 246 10.92 17.98 4.98
CA GLY A 246 11.70 17.72 3.77
C GLY A 246 11.07 18.29 2.50
N TYR A 247 9.74 18.26 2.37
CA TYR A 247 9.06 18.88 1.23
C TYR A 247 9.24 20.40 1.23
N VAL A 248 9.06 21.04 2.40
CA VAL A 248 9.28 22.49 2.55
C VAL A 248 10.74 22.86 2.25
N LEU A 249 11.70 22.12 2.82
CA LEU A 249 13.14 22.27 2.56
C LEU A 249 13.45 22.23 1.05
N GLN A 250 12.88 21.27 0.32
CA GLN A 250 13.07 21.15 -1.12
C GLN A 250 12.53 22.37 -1.88
N CYS A 251 11.29 22.79 -1.60
CA CYS A 251 10.66 23.92 -2.26
C CYS A 251 11.40 25.25 -2.00
N ASP A 252 11.71 25.53 -0.73
CA ASP A 252 12.38 26.78 -0.34
C ASP A 252 13.81 26.83 -0.88
N SER A 253 14.52 25.71 -0.86
CA SER A 253 15.86 25.60 -1.45
C SER A 253 15.83 25.89 -2.95
N LEU A 254 14.88 25.34 -3.71
CA LEU A 254 14.77 25.61 -5.15
C LEU A 254 14.57 27.11 -5.45
N VAL A 255 13.73 27.78 -4.68
CA VAL A 255 13.48 29.22 -4.83
C VAL A 255 14.73 30.04 -4.51
N ASN A 256 15.42 29.72 -3.41
CA ASN A 256 16.61 30.45 -2.98
C ASN A 256 17.81 30.18 -3.91
N ILE A 257 18.02 28.93 -4.33
CA ILE A 257 19.05 28.56 -5.31
C ILE A 257 18.84 29.33 -6.61
N LYS A 258 17.60 29.39 -7.13
CA LYS A 258 17.29 30.18 -8.34
C LYS A 258 17.71 31.64 -8.20
N ARG A 259 17.31 32.30 -7.11
CA ARG A 259 17.66 33.71 -6.84
C ARG A 259 19.18 33.93 -6.73
N ARG A 260 19.88 33.02 -6.05
CA ARG A 260 21.33 33.10 -5.85
C ARG A 260 22.11 32.81 -7.13
N PHE A 261 21.64 31.88 -7.95
CA PHE A 261 22.22 31.60 -9.26
C PHE A 261 22.10 32.82 -10.19
N GLU A 262 20.93 33.46 -10.23
CA GLU A 262 20.73 34.72 -10.97
C GLU A 262 21.68 35.83 -10.49
N ALA A 263 21.81 36.03 -9.18
CA ALA A 263 22.73 37.02 -8.61
C ALA A 263 24.22 36.70 -8.86
N ALA A 264 24.57 35.41 -8.96
CA ALA A 264 25.93 34.94 -9.18
C ALA A 264 26.32 34.84 -10.66
N GLY A 265 25.38 35.13 -11.58
CA GLY A 265 25.57 35.00 -13.03
C GLY A 265 25.60 33.56 -13.53
N ILE A 266 25.00 32.62 -12.80
CA ILE A 266 24.88 31.21 -13.20
C ILE A 266 23.60 31.07 -14.01
N GLU A 267 23.74 30.67 -15.27
CA GLU A 267 22.61 30.53 -16.18
C GLU A 267 21.90 29.19 -15.94
N ILE A 268 20.57 29.25 -15.79
CA ILE A 268 19.68 28.07 -15.86
C ILE A 268 19.15 28.03 -17.30
N PRO A 269 19.65 27.12 -18.15
CA PRO A 269 19.43 27.19 -19.58
C PRO A 269 18.02 26.76 -19.95
N PHE A 270 17.45 27.43 -20.95
CA PHE A 270 16.32 26.88 -21.71
C PHE A 270 16.80 25.75 -22.62
N PRO A 271 15.91 24.87 -23.10
CA PRO A 271 16.25 23.89 -24.13
C PRO A 271 16.95 24.57 -25.33
N GLN A 272 18.14 24.08 -25.68
CA GLN A 272 18.99 24.64 -26.74
C GLN A 272 18.86 23.77 -28.00
N THR A 273 18.71 24.43 -29.16
CA THR A 273 18.71 23.75 -30.47
C THR A 273 19.72 24.43 -31.38
N THR A 274 20.73 23.68 -31.81
CA THR A 274 21.68 24.16 -32.82
C THR A 274 21.15 23.89 -34.21
N ILE A 275 20.85 24.95 -34.96
CA ILE A 275 20.46 24.86 -36.38
C ILE A 275 21.72 25.10 -37.22
N SER A 276 22.18 24.06 -37.92
CA SER A 276 23.29 24.16 -38.88
C SER A 276 22.70 24.31 -40.29
N PHE A 277 23.10 25.36 -41.01
CA PHE A 277 22.71 25.57 -42.41
C PHE A 277 23.80 25.03 -43.33
N SER A 278 23.45 24.08 -44.21
CA SER A 278 24.40 23.36 -45.05
C SER A 278 24.95 24.15 -46.24
N ASP A 279 24.25 25.20 -46.71
CA ASP A 279 24.57 25.85 -47.98
C ASP A 279 24.52 27.38 -47.89
N GLY A 280 25.64 28.04 -47.54
CA GLY A 280 25.97 29.44 -47.87
C GLY A 280 24.94 30.54 -47.53
N ALA A 281 23.81 30.20 -46.91
CA ALA A 281 22.70 31.07 -46.59
C ALA A 281 23.10 31.87 -45.36
N SER A 282 23.82 32.96 -45.58
CA SER A 282 24.14 33.92 -44.54
C SER A 282 22.86 34.36 -43.82
N LEU A 283 22.88 34.39 -42.49
CA LEU A 283 21.81 34.85 -41.59
C LEU A 283 21.13 36.16 -42.08
N ASN A 284 21.87 36.99 -42.82
CA ASN A 284 21.40 38.23 -43.43
C ASN A 284 20.16 38.07 -44.35
N ALA A 285 19.97 36.93 -45.01
CA ALA A 285 18.82 36.71 -45.88
C ALA A 285 17.50 36.56 -45.10
N ILE A 286 17.55 35.94 -43.92
CA ILE A 286 16.37 35.68 -43.09
C ILE A 286 15.96 36.94 -42.31
N THR A 287 16.93 37.72 -41.80
CA THR A 287 16.65 38.99 -41.10
C THR A 287 15.97 40.00 -42.02
N LYS A 288 16.33 40.03 -43.31
CA LYS A 288 15.72 40.91 -44.30
C LYS A 288 14.25 40.54 -44.57
N GLN A 289 13.97 39.25 -44.71
CA GLN A 289 12.62 38.75 -44.97
C GLN A 289 11.69 38.89 -43.75
N ALA A 290 12.20 38.76 -42.53
CA ALA A 290 11.45 39.05 -41.30
C ALA A 290 11.16 40.55 -41.12
N SER A 291 12.08 41.44 -41.53
CA SER A 291 11.87 42.89 -41.51
C SER A 291 10.87 43.38 -42.57
N GLU A 292 10.82 42.72 -43.74
CA GLU A 292 9.85 43.06 -44.80
C GLU A 292 8.43 42.55 -44.50
N THR A 293 8.30 41.48 -43.70
CA THR A 293 6.99 40.92 -43.30
C THR A 293 6.38 41.61 -42.07
N SER A 294 7.15 42.46 -41.37
CA SER A 294 6.71 43.19 -40.16
C SER A 294 6.43 44.69 -40.39
N ALA A 295 6.44 45.15 -41.65
CA ALA A 295 5.96 46.48 -41.99
C ALA A 295 4.41 46.50 -41.91
N PRO A 296 3.79 47.39 -41.12
CA PRO A 296 2.35 47.42 -40.95
C PRO A 296 1.66 47.88 -42.25
N GLN A 297 0.60 47.17 -42.64
CA GLN A 297 -0.52 47.80 -43.34
C GLN A 297 -1.40 48.53 -42.33
#